data_AF-A0A2H9U227-F1
#
_entry.id   AF-A0A2H9U227-F1
#
_cell.length_a   1.000
_cell.length_b   1.000
_cell.length_c   1.000
_cell.angle_alpha   90.00
_cell.angle_beta   90.00
_cell.angle_gamma   90.00
#
_symmetry.space_group_name_H-M   'P 1'
#
loop_
_entity.id
_entity.type
_entity.pdbx_description
1 polymer ?
#
loop_
_entity_poly.entity_id
_entity_poly.type
_entity_poly.pdbx_seq_one_letter_code
_entity_poly.pdbx_strand_id
1 'polypeptide(L)'
;MLTRLEQTTQALAGKHRAIDDWLDARQDLLVEYMKLAGMSPARSKQRCLPDQQALQHFCNKLVDYVSAGHFEIYNHVVTAFEQASGDTLELAKRIYPHIRTSTEKALEFNDKYSDADEAQLLLLDEDLNELGPMLEDRFKQEDRLVKALRVVESLLTQHV
;
A
#
# COMPACT_ATOMS: atom_id res chain seq x y z
N MET A 1 -1.85 -2.25 11.14
CA MET A 1 -2.04 -1.51 9.87
C MET A 1 -2.95 -0.28 10.01
N LEU A 2 -4.25 -0.39 10.34
CA LEU A 2 -5.18 0.76 10.44
C LEU A 2 -4.76 1.88 11.40
N THR A 3 -4.42 1.55 12.65
CA THR A 3 -4.00 2.56 13.65
C THR A 3 -2.79 3.36 13.18
N ARG A 4 -1.90 2.73 12.42
CA ARG A 4 -0.73 3.41 11.83
C ARG A 4 -1.15 4.33 10.68
N LEU A 5 -2.11 3.92 9.86
CA LEU A 5 -2.70 4.78 8.86
C LEU A 5 -3.34 6.01 9.49
N GLU A 6 -4.09 5.87 10.58
CA GLU A 6 -4.69 6.99 11.31
C GLU A 6 -3.62 7.97 11.82
N GLN A 7 -2.53 7.45 12.41
CA GLN A 7 -1.40 8.27 12.84
C GLN A 7 -0.72 9.02 11.69
N THR A 8 -0.48 8.33 10.57
CA THR A 8 0.09 8.94 9.36
C THR A 8 -0.86 10.01 8.79
N THR A 9 -2.16 9.72 8.73
CA THR A 9 -3.20 10.64 8.24
C THR A 9 -3.25 11.88 9.10
N GLN A 10 -3.29 11.76 10.43
CA GLN A 10 -3.26 12.92 11.33
C GLN A 10 -2.01 13.79 11.14
N ALA A 11 -0.88 13.20 10.78
CA ALA A 11 0.37 13.91 10.56
C ALA A 11 0.46 14.59 9.18
N LEU A 12 -0.27 14.11 8.17
CA LEU A 12 -0.07 14.44 6.76
C LEU A 12 -1.29 15.00 6.03
N ALA A 13 -2.49 14.74 6.53
CA ALA A 13 -3.73 15.13 5.86
C ALA A 13 -3.84 16.65 5.66
N GLY A 14 -4.36 17.06 4.50
CA GLY A 14 -4.60 18.44 4.13
C GLY A 14 -3.34 19.25 3.78
N LYS A 15 -2.18 18.60 3.66
CA LYS A 15 -0.90 19.26 3.33
C LYS A 15 -0.55 19.22 1.86
N HIS A 16 -0.97 18.18 1.16
CA HIS A 16 -0.72 18.01 -0.27
C HIS A 16 -1.73 17.04 -0.84
N ARG A 17 -2.43 17.46 -1.90
CA ARG A 17 -3.53 16.69 -2.49
C ARG A 17 -3.13 15.25 -2.86
N ALA A 18 -1.97 15.06 -3.48
CA ALA A 18 -1.49 13.72 -3.83
C ALA A 18 -1.21 12.82 -2.60
N ILE A 19 -0.88 13.40 -1.45
CA ILE A 19 -0.68 12.64 -0.21
C ILE A 19 -2.04 12.24 0.37
N ASP A 20 -3.03 13.13 0.30
CA ASP A 20 -4.41 12.83 0.69
C ASP A 20 -5.00 11.70 -0.18
N ASP A 21 -4.91 11.82 -1.52
CA ASP A 21 -5.37 10.78 -2.45
C ASP A 21 -4.69 9.42 -2.20
N TRP A 22 -3.40 9.42 -1.84
CA TRP A 22 -2.67 8.21 -1.47
C TRP A 22 -3.13 7.61 -0.14
N LEU A 23 -3.43 8.43 0.87
CA LEU A 23 -3.95 7.98 2.16
C LEU A 23 -5.37 7.38 2.01
N ASP A 24 -6.21 8.01 1.20
CA ASP A 24 -7.54 7.51 0.85
C ASP A 24 -7.47 6.16 0.13
N ALA A 25 -6.63 6.04 -0.91
CA ALA A 25 -6.44 4.79 -1.63
C ALA A 25 -5.94 3.65 -0.71
N ARG A 26 -5.04 3.97 0.24
CA ARG A 26 -4.55 3.02 1.24
C ARG A 26 -5.66 2.61 2.22
N GLN A 27 -6.51 3.54 2.63
CA GLN A 27 -7.63 3.27 3.53
C GLN A 27 -8.62 2.31 2.87
N ASP A 28 -9.02 2.61 1.63
CA ASP A 28 -9.90 1.77 0.83
C ASP A 28 -9.35 0.33 0.73
N LEU A 29 -8.07 0.18 0.36
CA LEU A 29 -7.43 -1.14 0.25
C LEU A 29 -7.46 -1.92 1.57
N LEU A 30 -7.19 -1.26 2.69
CA LEU A 30 -7.20 -1.89 4.02
C LEU A 30 -8.61 -2.32 4.44
N VAL A 31 -9.62 -1.52 4.13
CA VAL A 31 -11.02 -1.85 4.41
C VAL A 31 -11.43 -3.11 3.67
N GLU A 32 -11.12 -3.20 2.37
CA GLU A 32 -11.41 -4.40 1.58
C GLU A 32 -10.62 -5.63 2.04
N TYR A 33 -9.34 -5.45 2.40
CA TYR A 33 -8.52 -6.52 2.97
C TYR A 33 -9.16 -7.12 4.24
N MET A 34 -9.62 -6.29 5.17
CA MET A 34 -10.25 -6.76 6.41
C MET A 34 -11.60 -7.44 6.18
N LYS A 35 -12.36 -7.01 5.16
CA LYS A 35 -13.61 -7.68 4.75
C LYS A 35 -13.32 -9.09 4.27
N LEU A 36 -12.31 -9.27 3.41
CA LEU A 36 -11.93 -10.57 2.87
C LEU A 36 -11.31 -11.50 3.92
N ALA A 37 -10.43 -10.97 4.77
CA ALA A 37 -9.79 -11.73 5.85
C ALA A 37 -10.75 -12.13 6.99
N GLY A 38 -12.06 -11.87 6.84
CA GLY A 38 -13.08 -12.25 7.82
C GLY A 38 -12.98 -11.48 9.14
N MET A 39 -12.22 -10.38 9.19
CA MET A 39 -12.06 -9.53 10.38
C MET A 39 -13.21 -8.54 10.56
N SER A 40 -14.25 -8.62 9.72
CA SER A 40 -15.47 -7.82 9.86
C SER A 40 -16.36 -8.37 10.98
N PRO A 41 -16.87 -7.53 11.91
CA PRO A 41 -17.68 -7.96 13.05
C PRO A 41 -19.00 -8.65 12.64
N ALA A 42 -19.45 -8.48 11.40
CA ALA A 42 -20.65 -9.11 10.85
C ALA A 42 -20.49 -10.59 10.50
N ARG A 43 -19.27 -11.14 10.38
CA ARG A 43 -19.03 -12.53 9.94
C ARG A 43 -19.00 -13.52 11.11
N SER A 44 -19.98 -13.41 12.00
CA SER A 44 -20.23 -14.41 13.05
C SER A 44 -21.19 -15.46 12.50
N LYS A 45 -20.69 -16.57 11.91
CA LYS A 45 -21.23 -17.96 12.05
C LYS A 45 -20.97 -18.97 10.93
N GLN A 46 -20.40 -18.63 9.78
CA GLN A 46 -20.02 -19.66 8.79
C GLN A 46 -18.89 -19.14 7.90
N ARG A 47 -17.74 -19.84 7.88
CA ARG A 47 -16.70 -19.64 6.87
C ARG A 47 -17.22 -20.19 5.54
N CYS A 48 -18.08 -19.43 4.88
CA CYS A 48 -18.36 -19.64 3.46
C CYS A 48 -17.24 -19.00 2.64
N LEU A 49 -16.94 -19.60 1.48
CA LEU A 49 -16.04 -19.01 0.49
C LEU A 49 -16.43 -17.54 0.29
N PRO A 50 -15.45 -16.62 0.21
CA PRO A 50 -15.75 -15.22 -0.02
C PRO A 50 -16.45 -15.05 -1.35
N ASP A 51 -17.31 -14.03 -1.41
CA ASP A 51 -18.00 -13.65 -2.63
C ASP A 51 -16.96 -13.27 -3.69
N GLN A 52 -17.04 -13.89 -4.87
CA GLN A 52 -16.07 -13.68 -5.96
C GLN A 52 -16.02 -12.22 -6.41
N GLN A 53 -17.12 -11.47 -6.28
CA GLN A 53 -17.13 -10.04 -6.60
C GLN A 53 -16.35 -9.23 -5.56
N ALA A 54 -16.45 -9.59 -4.27
CA ALA A 54 -15.66 -8.96 -3.21
C ALA A 54 -14.16 -9.23 -3.41
N LEU A 55 -13.79 -10.44 -3.81
CA LEU A 55 -12.41 -10.79 -4.13
C LEU A 55 -11.89 -10.00 -5.33
N GLN A 56 -12.66 -9.96 -6.42
CA GLN A 56 -12.30 -9.16 -7.60
C GLN A 56 -12.18 -7.68 -7.28
N HIS A 57 -13.08 -7.15 -6.44
CA HIS A 57 -13.04 -5.75 -6.02
C HIS A 57 -11.75 -5.44 -5.24
N PHE A 58 -11.37 -6.30 -4.29
CA PHE A 58 -10.09 -6.17 -3.60
C PHE A 58 -8.90 -6.26 -4.55
N CYS A 59 -8.89 -7.24 -5.47
CA CYS A 59 -7.84 -7.41 -6.46
C CYS A 59 -7.68 -6.16 -7.34
N ASN A 60 -8.79 -5.53 -7.73
CA ASN A 60 -8.78 -4.26 -8.48
C ASN A 60 -8.20 -3.13 -7.62
N LYS A 61 -8.67 -2.97 -6.38
CA LYS A 61 -8.13 -1.96 -5.44
C LYS A 61 -6.64 -2.16 -5.14
N LEU A 62 -6.19 -3.40 -5.05
CA LEU A 62 -4.79 -3.75 -4.85
C LEU A 62 -3.96 -3.33 -6.05
N VAL A 63 -4.39 -3.68 -7.27
CA VAL A 63 -3.72 -3.25 -8.51
C VAL A 63 -3.74 -1.74 -8.63
N ASP A 64 -4.88 -1.10 -8.43
CA ASP A 64 -5.00 0.36 -8.45
C ASP A 64 -4.05 1.01 -7.44
N TYR A 65 -3.93 0.49 -6.21
CA TYR A 65 -2.99 1.02 -5.22
C TYR A 65 -1.52 0.83 -5.64
N VAL A 66 -1.16 -0.36 -6.13
CA VAL A 66 0.23 -0.63 -6.52
C VAL A 66 0.63 0.15 -7.78
N SER A 67 -0.33 0.40 -8.68
CA SER A 67 -0.16 1.13 -9.93
C SER A 67 -0.27 2.65 -9.77
N ALA A 68 -1.15 3.15 -8.89
CA ALA A 68 -1.27 4.58 -8.56
C ALA A 68 0.01 5.09 -7.88
N GLY A 69 0.61 4.25 -7.01
CA GLY A 69 1.89 4.57 -6.38
C GLY A 69 3.04 4.76 -7.38
N HIS A 70 3.00 4.09 -8.53
CA HIS A 70 4.10 4.06 -9.51
C HIS A 70 4.35 5.38 -10.24
N PHE A 71 3.46 6.38 -10.13
CA PHE A 71 3.60 7.64 -10.87
C PHE A 71 3.91 8.88 -10.01
N GLU A 72 3.24 9.14 -8.88
CA GLU A 72 3.51 10.40 -8.15
C GLU A 72 4.57 10.23 -7.06
N ILE A 73 4.39 9.26 -6.16
CA ILE A 73 5.34 9.03 -5.07
C ILE A 73 6.68 8.49 -5.60
N TYR A 74 6.66 7.59 -6.59
CA TYR A 74 7.89 7.11 -7.23
C TYR A 74 8.63 8.18 -8.01
N ASN A 75 7.94 9.08 -8.73
CA ASN A 75 8.62 10.22 -9.35
C ASN A 75 9.27 11.09 -8.28
N HIS A 76 8.62 11.33 -7.13
CA HIS A 76 9.29 12.00 -6.02
C HIS A 76 10.46 11.20 -5.45
N VAL A 77 10.42 9.86 -5.41
CA VAL A 77 11.58 9.01 -5.03
C VAL A 77 12.72 9.15 -6.04
N VAL A 78 12.41 9.12 -7.33
CA VAL A 78 13.39 9.17 -8.42
C VAL A 78 13.95 10.58 -8.53
N THR A 79 13.14 11.62 -8.46
CA THR A 79 13.61 13.01 -8.37
C THR A 79 14.41 13.24 -7.10
N ALA A 80 13.98 12.68 -5.96
CA ALA A 80 14.81 12.67 -4.76
C ALA A 80 16.11 11.90 -5.02
N PHE A 81 16.12 10.79 -5.75
CA PHE A 81 17.33 10.05 -6.11
C PHE A 81 18.26 10.87 -7.03
N GLU A 82 17.71 11.62 -7.98
CA GLU A 82 18.43 12.45 -8.94
C GLU A 82 18.97 13.75 -8.33
N GLN A 83 18.28 14.30 -7.31
CA GLN A 83 18.69 15.52 -6.61
C GLN A 83 19.36 15.26 -5.25
N ALA A 84 19.29 14.03 -4.71
CA ALA A 84 19.85 13.70 -3.42
C ALA A 84 21.35 13.52 -3.45
N SER A 85 22.00 14.15 -2.48
CA SER A 85 23.33 13.80 -1.99
C SER A 85 23.18 13.30 -0.54
N GLY A 86 23.92 12.26 -0.14
CA GLY A 86 23.92 11.74 1.24
C GLY A 86 22.72 10.82 1.58
N ASP A 87 22.13 10.99 2.76
CA ASP A 87 21.14 10.07 3.36
C ASP A 87 19.86 9.81 2.53
N THR A 88 19.45 10.76 1.69
CA THR A 88 18.23 10.63 0.87
C THR A 88 18.41 9.63 -0.28
N LEU A 89 19.63 9.51 -0.82
CA LEU A 89 19.98 8.52 -1.84
C LEU A 89 20.01 7.10 -1.26
N GLU A 90 20.55 6.94 -0.05
CA GLU A 90 20.55 5.66 0.69
C GLU A 90 19.13 5.20 1.00
N LEU A 91 18.26 6.12 1.41
CA LEU A 91 16.85 5.83 1.66
C LEU A 91 16.15 5.34 0.38
N ALA A 92 16.32 6.04 -0.74
CA ALA A 92 15.72 5.64 -2.01
C ALA A 92 16.22 4.27 -2.50
N LYS A 93 17.53 3.99 -2.39
CA LYS A 93 18.13 2.67 -2.70
C LYS A 93 17.55 1.55 -1.85
N ARG A 94 17.17 1.84 -0.61
CA ARG A 94 16.53 0.86 0.28
C ARG A 94 15.04 0.70 -0.01
N ILE A 95 14.33 1.76 -0.32
CA ILE A 95 12.86 1.72 -0.49
C ILE A 95 12.47 1.11 -1.84
N TYR A 96 13.16 1.49 -2.92
CA TYR A 96 12.85 1.02 -4.27
C TYR A 96 12.72 -0.51 -4.43
N PRO A 97 13.69 -1.33 -3.97
CA PRO A 97 13.56 -2.79 -4.10
C PRO A 97 12.38 -3.36 -3.30
N HIS A 98 12.05 -2.78 -2.14
CA HIS A 98 10.89 -3.23 -1.35
C HIS A 98 9.59 -2.95 -2.10
N ILE A 99 9.43 -1.75 -2.67
CA ILE A 99 8.21 -1.43 -3.40
C ILE A 99 8.10 -2.28 -4.66
N ARG A 100 9.21 -2.51 -5.40
CA ARG A 100 9.21 -3.41 -6.55
C ARG A 100 8.74 -4.82 -6.20
N THR A 101 9.37 -5.45 -5.20
CA THR A 101 8.99 -6.80 -4.76
C THR A 101 7.55 -6.86 -4.28
N SER A 102 7.06 -5.83 -3.56
CA SER A 102 5.67 -5.76 -3.13
C SER A 102 4.67 -5.63 -4.29
N THR A 103 5.09 -4.95 -5.37
CA THR A 103 4.28 -4.76 -6.58
C THR A 103 4.19 -6.06 -7.36
N GLU A 104 5.31 -6.75 -7.54
CA GLU A 104 5.35 -8.09 -8.19
C GLU A 104 4.40 -9.06 -7.47
N LYS A 105 4.52 -9.18 -6.15
CA LYS A 105 3.63 -10.04 -5.35
C LYS A 105 2.15 -9.66 -5.42
N ALA A 106 1.85 -8.37 -5.48
CA ALA A 106 0.47 -7.89 -5.60
C ALA A 106 -0.14 -8.23 -6.97
N LEU A 107 0.67 -8.16 -8.04
CA LEU A 107 0.26 -8.57 -9.38
C LEU A 107 0.10 -10.09 -9.49
N GLU A 108 1.00 -10.87 -8.89
CA GLU A 108 0.88 -12.33 -8.80
C GLU A 108 -0.39 -12.75 -8.06
N PHE A 109 -0.73 -12.06 -6.95
CA PHE A 109 -1.98 -12.28 -6.24
C PHE A 109 -3.19 -11.96 -7.13
N ASN A 110 -3.18 -10.82 -7.83
CA ASN A 110 -4.27 -10.44 -8.72
C ASN A 110 -4.48 -11.45 -9.85
N ASP A 111 -3.40 -11.93 -10.48
CA ASP A 111 -3.44 -12.94 -11.55
C ASP A 111 -4.03 -14.26 -11.04
N LYS A 112 -3.55 -14.74 -9.89
CA LYS A 112 -4.02 -15.98 -9.24
C LYS A 112 -5.52 -15.96 -8.94
N TYR A 113 -6.09 -14.79 -8.63
CA TYR A 113 -7.48 -14.67 -8.20
C TYR A 113 -8.44 -14.04 -9.22
N SER A 114 -7.96 -13.64 -10.40
CA SER A 114 -8.80 -13.04 -11.45
C SER A 114 -9.79 -14.03 -12.09
N ASP A 115 -9.42 -15.31 -12.16
CA ASP A 115 -10.29 -16.39 -12.66
C ASP A 115 -10.23 -17.61 -11.72
N ALA A 116 -10.17 -17.36 -10.41
CA ALA A 116 -9.95 -18.43 -9.42
C ALA A 116 -11.11 -19.44 -9.37
N ASP A 117 -10.76 -20.72 -9.48
CA ASP A 117 -11.65 -21.85 -9.19
C ASP A 117 -11.79 -22.08 -7.66
N GLU A 118 -12.77 -22.90 -7.26
CA GLU A 118 -13.00 -23.32 -5.88
C GLU A 118 -11.71 -23.80 -5.18
N ALA A 119 -10.85 -24.56 -5.88
CA ALA A 119 -9.57 -25.02 -5.32
C ALA A 119 -8.61 -23.86 -4.96
N GLN A 120 -8.59 -22.79 -5.76
CA GLN A 120 -7.77 -21.61 -5.49
C GLN A 120 -8.36 -20.76 -4.36
N LEU A 121 -9.69 -20.68 -4.27
CA LEU A 121 -10.38 -19.98 -3.19
C LEU A 121 -10.14 -20.62 -1.82
N LEU A 122 -9.87 -21.93 -1.75
CA LEU A 122 -9.48 -22.60 -0.51
C LEU A 122 -8.11 -22.15 0.03
N LEU A 123 -7.22 -21.65 -0.84
CA LEU A 123 -5.90 -21.13 -0.47
C LEU A 123 -5.94 -19.66 -0.05
N LEU A 124 -7.04 -18.96 -0.33
CA LEU A 124 -7.15 -17.52 -0.13
C LEU A 124 -6.87 -17.04 1.30
N ASP A 125 -7.27 -17.80 2.32
CA ASP A 125 -6.96 -17.45 3.72
C ASP A 125 -5.44 -17.45 3.98
N GLU A 126 -4.71 -18.39 3.39
CA GLU A 126 -3.25 -18.48 3.49
C GLU A 126 -2.58 -17.35 2.71
N ASP A 127 -2.99 -17.15 1.46
CA ASP A 127 -2.46 -16.07 0.61
C ASP A 127 -2.74 -14.68 1.19
N LEU A 128 -3.91 -14.45 1.80
CA LEU A 128 -4.20 -13.19 2.50
C LEU A 128 -3.31 -13.01 3.73
N ASN A 129 -3.03 -14.08 4.47
CA ASN A 129 -2.14 -14.05 5.62
C ASN A 129 -0.68 -13.75 5.24
N GLU A 130 -0.25 -14.10 4.02
CA GLU A 130 1.04 -13.68 3.47
C GLU A 130 1.03 -12.26 2.88
N LEU A 131 -0.10 -11.87 2.27
CA LEU A 131 -0.28 -10.54 1.67
C LEU A 131 -0.28 -9.42 2.72
N GLY A 132 -0.89 -9.65 3.89
CA GLY A 132 -0.98 -8.67 4.97
C GLY A 132 0.39 -8.14 5.45
N PRO A 133 1.33 -9.00 5.88
CA PRO A 133 2.68 -8.60 6.27
C PRO A 133 3.43 -7.88 5.15
N MET A 134 3.26 -8.31 3.90
CA MET A 134 3.86 -7.68 2.73
C MET A 134 3.35 -6.25 2.54
N LEU A 135 2.02 -6.06 2.58
CA LEU A 135 1.39 -4.73 2.53
C LEU A 135 1.85 -3.86 3.70
N GLU A 136 1.99 -4.43 4.89
CA GLU A 136 2.42 -3.67 6.06
C GLU A 136 3.86 -3.18 5.93
N ASP A 137 4.79 -4.02 5.45
CA ASP A 137 6.16 -3.57 5.18
C ASP A 137 6.19 -2.48 4.12
N ARG A 138 5.45 -2.67 3.02
CA ARG A 138 5.34 -1.65 1.98
C ARG A 138 4.87 -0.32 2.56
N PHE A 139 3.79 -0.33 3.34
CA PHE A 139 3.25 0.90 3.93
C PHE A 139 4.27 1.60 4.84
N LYS A 140 5.07 0.84 5.59
CA LYS A 140 6.15 1.37 6.43
C LYS A 140 7.22 2.08 5.61
N GLN A 141 7.61 1.52 4.46
CA GLN A 141 8.60 2.16 3.60
C GLN A 141 8.05 3.44 2.96
N GLU A 142 6.81 3.41 2.48
CA GLU A 142 6.18 4.60 1.91
C GLU A 142 5.98 5.71 2.96
N ASP A 143 5.59 5.37 4.20
CA ASP A 143 5.53 6.34 5.31
C ASP A 143 6.89 7.03 5.55
N ARG A 144 8.00 6.27 5.48
CA ARG A 144 9.36 6.80 5.67
C ARG A 144 9.73 7.77 4.55
N LEU A 145 9.39 7.41 3.32
CA LEU A 145 9.64 8.24 2.16
C LEU A 145 8.89 9.57 2.25
N VAL A 146 7.59 9.54 2.53
CA VAL A 146 6.79 10.78 2.62
C VAL A 146 7.28 11.68 3.76
N LYS A 147 7.72 11.10 4.88
CA LYS A 147 8.37 11.86 5.96
C LYS A 147 9.70 12.48 5.51
N ALA A 148 10.53 11.74 4.78
CA ALA A 148 11.82 12.24 4.29
C ALA A 148 11.64 13.38 3.28
N LEU A 149 10.73 13.24 2.31
CA LEU A 149 10.40 14.29 1.35
C LEU A 149 10.01 15.60 2.05
N ARG A 150 9.16 15.52 3.08
CA ARG A 150 8.74 16.72 3.83
C ARG A 150 9.87 17.35 4.64
N VAL A 151 10.79 16.56 5.19
CA VAL A 151 11.99 17.10 5.85
C VAL A 151 12.82 17.87 4.85
N VAL A 152 13.01 17.33 3.64
CA VAL A 152 13.73 18.01 2.56
C VAL A 152 13.01 19.29 2.14
N GLU A 153 11.71 19.25 1.87
CA GLU A 153 10.93 20.45 1.48
C GLU A 153 10.94 21.54 2.56
N SER A 154 10.81 21.14 3.84
CA SER A 154 10.86 22.08 4.98
C SER A 154 12.24 22.70 5.18
N LEU A 155 13.32 21.98 4.87
CA LEU A 155 14.69 22.51 4.96
C LEU A 155 14.96 23.48 3.79
N LEU A 156 14.44 23.18 2.60
CA LEU A 156 14.56 24.04 1.42
C LEU A 156 13.75 25.34 1.55
N THR A 157 12.59 25.32 2.21
CA THR A 157 11.79 26.54 2.47
C THR A 157 12.34 27.42 3.60
N GLN A 158 13.26 26.92 4.44
CA GLN A 158 13.92 27.70 5.49
C GLN A 158 15.18 28.45 5.00
N HIS A 159 15.60 28.22 3.75
CA HIS A 159 16.76 28.88 3.14
C HIS A 159 16.36 29.91 2.06
N VAL A 160 15.11 30.38 2.08
CA VAL A 160 14.61 31.47 1.21
C VAL A 160 14.25 32.69 2.04
#